data_AF-A0A3A2Z6E2-F1
#
_entry.id   AF-A0A3A2Z6E2-F1
#
_cell.length_a   1.000
_cell.length_b   1.000
_cell.length_c   1.000
_cell.angle_alpha   90.00
_cell.angle_beta   90.00
_cell.angle_gamma   90.00
#
_symmetry.space_group_name_H-M   'P 1'
#
loop_
_entity.id
_entity.type
_entity.pdbx_description
1 polymer ?
#
loop_
_entity_poly.entity_id
_entity_poly.type
_entity_poly.pdbx_seq_one_letter_code
_entity_poly.pdbx_strand_id
1 'polypeptide(L)'
;MPPGVVKAFGILKGAAATVNMKYGLDPKVGEAITQAASEVADGKLMDHFPLVVWQTGSGTQSNMNSNEVISNRAIEIMGGTMGTKKPVHPNDHVNMSASSNDSFPT
;
A
#
# COMPACT_ATOMS: atom_id res chain seq x y z
N MET A 1 -13.87 4.61 -3.53
CA MET A 1 -13.24 4.23 -4.83
C MET A 1 -13.84 2.90 -5.29
N PRO A 2 -14.06 2.59 -6.59
CA PRO A 2 -14.58 1.29 -7.00
C PRO A 2 -13.74 0.13 -6.44
N PRO A 3 -14.34 -0.96 -5.96
CA PRO A 3 -13.59 -2.06 -5.34
C PRO A 3 -12.49 -2.66 -6.22
N GLY A 4 -12.71 -2.70 -7.54
CA GLY A 4 -11.71 -3.18 -8.50
C GLY A 4 -10.40 -2.38 -8.47
N VAL A 5 -10.50 -1.04 -8.33
CA VAL A 5 -9.31 -0.16 -8.25
C VAL A 5 -8.58 -0.35 -6.92
N VAL A 6 -9.31 -0.51 -5.81
CA VAL A 6 -8.70 -0.79 -4.50
C VAL A 6 -7.95 -2.13 -4.52
N LYS A 7 -8.57 -3.18 -5.07
CA LYS A 7 -7.92 -4.49 -5.23
C LYS A 7 -6.68 -4.41 -6.12
N ALA A 8 -6.75 -3.65 -7.22
CA ALA A 8 -5.62 -3.42 -8.11
C ALA A 8 -4.44 -2.75 -7.39
N PHE A 9 -4.69 -1.77 -6.52
CA PHE A 9 -3.65 -1.19 -5.65
C PHE A 9 -3.00 -2.25 -4.74
N GLY A 10 -3.77 -3.17 -4.17
CA GLY A 10 -3.22 -4.30 -3.41
C GLY A 10 -2.25 -5.15 -4.24
N ILE A 11 -2.64 -5.51 -5.47
CA ILE A 11 -1.78 -6.27 -6.41
C ILE A 11 -0.50 -5.46 -6.73
N LEU A 12 -0.65 -4.20 -7.12
CA LEU A 12 0.45 -3.31 -7.50
C LEU A 12 1.47 -3.16 -6.36
N LYS A 13 1.02 -2.86 -5.14
CA LYS A 13 1.92 -2.63 -4.00
C LYS A 13 2.61 -3.90 -3.53
N GLY A 14 1.94 -5.06 -3.61
CA GLY A 14 2.57 -6.36 -3.35
C GLY A 14 3.66 -6.70 -4.38
N ALA A 15 3.39 -6.45 -5.66
CA ALA A 15 4.38 -6.63 -6.72
C ALA A 15 5.58 -5.70 -6.56
N ALA A 16 5.34 -4.42 -6.27
CA ALA A 16 6.39 -3.42 -6.04
C ALA A 16 7.27 -3.80 -4.84
N ALA A 17 6.68 -4.21 -3.71
CA ALA A 17 7.44 -4.66 -2.55
C ALA A 17 8.32 -5.88 -2.86
N THR A 18 7.77 -6.87 -3.59
CA THR A 18 8.51 -8.06 -4.02
C THR A 18 9.74 -7.72 -4.86
N VAL A 19 9.63 -6.73 -5.76
CA VAL A 19 10.75 -6.26 -6.57
C VAL A 19 11.72 -5.44 -5.72
N ASN A 20 11.23 -4.50 -4.90
CA ASN A 20 12.06 -3.61 -4.10
C ASN A 20 12.92 -4.35 -3.06
N MET A 21 12.50 -5.53 -2.58
CA MET A 21 13.34 -6.40 -1.73
C MET A 21 14.67 -6.78 -2.41
N LYS A 22 14.72 -6.83 -3.75
CA LYS A 22 15.95 -7.07 -4.52
C LYS A 22 16.84 -5.83 -4.66
N TYR A 23 16.32 -4.65 -4.33
CA TYR A 23 16.96 -3.34 -4.54
C TYR A 23 17.10 -2.51 -3.26
N GLY A 24 17.03 -3.15 -2.08
CA GLY A 24 17.39 -2.52 -0.81
C GLY A 24 16.25 -2.33 0.19
N LEU A 25 15.01 -2.75 -0.13
CA LEU A 25 13.97 -2.86 0.89
C LEU A 25 14.30 -4.02 1.84
N ASP A 26 14.24 -3.79 3.15
CA ASP A 26 14.43 -4.84 4.16
C ASP A 26 13.45 -6.00 3.91
N PRO A 27 13.91 -7.26 3.82
CA PRO A 27 13.04 -8.39 3.50
C PRO A 27 11.90 -8.61 4.49
N LYS A 28 12.09 -8.35 5.80
CA LYS A 28 11.01 -8.52 6.78
C LYS A 28 9.92 -7.47 6.59
N VAL A 29 10.33 -6.22 6.29
CA VAL A 29 9.39 -5.16 5.93
C VAL A 29 8.66 -5.49 4.61
N GLY A 30 9.40 -5.97 3.60
CA GLY A 30 8.83 -6.33 2.29
C GLY A 30 7.85 -7.50 2.35
N GLU A 31 8.12 -8.53 3.16
CA GLU A 31 7.22 -9.66 3.40
C GLU A 31 5.93 -9.20 4.09
N ALA A 32 6.03 -8.36 5.12
CA ALA A 32 4.85 -7.80 5.81
C ALA A 32 4.00 -6.91 4.89
N ILE A 33 4.64 -6.09 4.04
CA ILE A 33 3.94 -5.29 3.02
C ILE A 33 3.24 -6.21 2.03
N THR A 34 3.91 -7.25 1.54
CA THR A 34 3.33 -8.20 0.57
C THR A 34 2.11 -8.90 1.14
N GLN A 35 2.17 -9.33 2.41
CA GLN A 35 1.02 -9.93 3.11
C GLN A 35 -0.14 -8.93 3.25
N ALA A 36 0.12 -7.71 3.75
CA ALA A 36 -0.90 -6.67 3.90
C ALA A 36 -1.54 -6.28 2.56
N ALA A 37 -0.73 -6.18 1.50
CA ALA A 37 -1.19 -5.86 0.16
C ALA A 37 -2.06 -6.98 -0.43
N SER A 38 -1.77 -8.25 -0.12
CA SER A 38 -2.64 -9.38 -0.47
C SER A 38 -4.00 -9.29 0.21
N GLU A 39 -4.09 -8.84 1.46
CA GLU A 39 -5.38 -8.65 2.14
C GLU A 39 -6.22 -7.54 1.49
N VAL A 40 -5.58 -6.48 0.97
CA VAL A 40 -6.24 -5.46 0.14
C VAL A 40 -6.71 -6.04 -1.18
N ALA A 41 -5.87 -6.82 -1.87
CA ALA A 41 -6.20 -7.46 -3.15
C ALA A 41 -7.37 -8.45 -3.01
N ASP A 42 -7.43 -9.19 -1.90
CA ASP A 42 -8.54 -10.09 -1.56
C ASP A 42 -9.82 -9.34 -1.19
N GLY A 43 -9.72 -8.04 -0.88
CA GLY A 43 -10.82 -7.19 -0.47
C GLY A 43 -11.22 -7.31 1.00
N LYS A 44 -10.32 -7.78 1.87
CA LYS A 44 -10.56 -7.92 3.31
C LYS A 44 -10.56 -6.58 4.06
N LEU A 45 -9.97 -5.54 3.48
CA LEU A 45 -9.75 -4.23 4.11
C LEU A 45 -10.58 -3.10 3.47
N MET A 46 -11.67 -3.43 2.77
CA MET A 46 -12.44 -2.46 1.96
C MET A 46 -12.99 -1.27 2.77
N ASP A 47 -13.33 -1.49 4.04
CA ASP A 47 -13.87 -0.45 4.93
C ASP A 47 -12.86 0.67 5.23
N HIS A 48 -11.57 0.46 4.93
CA HIS A 48 -10.50 1.43 5.15
C HIS A 48 -10.21 2.33 3.94
N PHE A 49 -11.05 2.29 2.89
CA PHE A 49 -10.90 3.07 1.67
C PHE A 49 -12.08 4.03 1.43
N PRO A 50 -12.26 5.06 2.28
CA PRO A 50 -13.45 5.93 2.28
C PRO A 50 -13.46 6.98 1.15
N LEU A 51 -12.37 7.13 0.40
CA LEU A 51 -12.22 8.22 -0.56
C LEU A 51 -13.16 8.08 -1.76
N VAL A 52 -13.73 9.20 -2.18
CA VAL A 52 -14.62 9.29 -3.35
C VAL A 52 -13.83 9.40 -4.66
N VAL A 53 -14.52 9.20 -5.79
CA VAL A 53 -13.93 9.33 -7.14
C VAL A 53 -13.48 10.77 -7.42
N TRP A 54 -14.23 11.75 -6.93
CA TRP A 54 -14.01 13.18 -7.16
C TRP A 54 -12.91 13.75 -6.26
N GLN A 55 -11.67 13.37 -6.56
CA GLN A 55 -10.44 13.79 -5.87
C GLN A 55 -9.46 14.42 -6.87
N THR A 56 -8.16 14.48 -6.58
CA THR A 56 -7.18 14.92 -7.60
C THR A 56 -7.19 14.01 -8.83
N GLY A 57 -6.99 14.58 -10.02
CA GLY A 57 -6.99 13.83 -11.28
C GLY A 57 -5.85 12.81 -11.41
N SER A 58 -4.75 12.99 -10.66
CA SER A 58 -3.65 12.03 -10.59
C SER A 58 -3.91 10.86 -9.63
N GLY A 59 -5.07 10.84 -8.94
CA GLY A 59 -5.42 9.78 -7.99
C GLY A 59 -4.51 9.70 -6.74
N THR A 60 -3.73 10.76 -6.47
CA THR A 60 -2.74 10.79 -5.39
C THR A 60 -3.33 10.46 -4.02
N GLN A 61 -4.56 10.91 -3.69
CA GLN A 61 -5.14 10.58 -2.39
C GLN A 61 -5.45 9.08 -2.28
N SER A 62 -5.91 8.41 -3.35
CA SER A 62 -6.13 6.95 -3.33
C SER A 62 -4.83 6.15 -3.32
N ASN A 63 -3.77 6.64 -3.98
CA ASN A 63 -2.42 6.07 -3.83
C ASN A 63 -1.95 6.17 -2.38
N MET A 64 -2.07 7.35 -1.75
CA MET A 64 -1.67 7.56 -0.36
C MET A 64 -2.52 6.76 0.63
N ASN A 65 -3.83 6.69 0.44
CA ASN A 65 -4.70 5.87 1.27
C ASN A 65 -4.31 4.39 1.19
N SER A 66 -4.00 3.87 0.00
CA SER A 66 -3.47 2.51 -0.16
C SER A 66 -2.13 2.32 0.56
N ASN A 67 -1.21 3.27 0.43
CA ASN A 67 0.08 3.24 1.12
C ASN A 67 -0.11 3.20 2.65
N GLU A 68 -1.00 4.01 3.20
CA GLU A 68 -1.26 4.12 4.64
C GLU A 68 -1.98 2.89 5.21
N VAL A 69 -2.98 2.35 4.49
CA VAL A 69 -3.67 1.11 4.91
C VAL A 69 -2.69 -0.05 4.94
N ILE A 70 -1.90 -0.23 3.89
CA ILE A 70 -0.91 -1.31 3.79
C ILE A 70 0.20 -1.13 4.82
N SER A 71 0.70 0.10 5.01
CA SER A 71 1.70 0.42 6.04
C SER A 71 1.20 0.06 7.44
N ASN A 72 0.01 0.52 7.83
CA ASN A 72 -0.54 0.24 9.16
C ASN A 72 -0.79 -1.25 9.38
N ARG A 73 -1.34 -1.94 8.37
CA ARG A 73 -1.57 -3.37 8.47
C ARG A 73 -0.27 -4.16 8.56
N ALA A 74 0.77 -3.78 7.80
CA ALA A 74 2.09 -4.38 7.90
C ALA A 74 2.74 -4.13 9.27
N ILE A 75 2.58 -2.93 9.84
CA ILE A 75 3.02 -2.63 11.21
C ILE A 75 2.35 -3.57 12.22
N GLU A 76 1.03 -3.77 12.10
CA GLU A 76 0.28 -4.67 12.98
C GLU A 76 0.72 -6.13 12.83
N ILE A 77 0.94 -6.61 11.59
CA ILE A 77 1.50 -7.95 11.30
C ILE A 77 2.87 -8.13 12.00
N MET A 78 3.68 -7.08 12.04
CA MET A 78 4.99 -7.07 12.71
C MET A 78 4.92 -6.84 14.23
N GLY A 79 3.72 -6.76 14.82
CA GLY A 79 3.52 -6.52 16.25
C GLY A 79 3.82 -5.10 16.71
N GLY A 80 3.88 -4.13 15.79
CA GLY A 80 4.07 -2.72 16.10
C GLY A 80 2.76 -1.98 16.36
N THR A 81 2.87 -0.67 16.61
CA THR A 81 1.71 0.20 16.89
C THR A 81 1.32 0.97 15.62
N MET A 82 0.07 0.79 15.15
CA MET A 82 -0.46 1.54 14.00
C MET A 82 -0.34 3.06 14.18
N GLY A 83 -0.21 3.78 13.07
CA GLY A 83 -0.07 5.24 13.03
C GLY A 83 1.36 5.76 13.29
N THR A 84 2.25 4.93 13.85
CA THR A 84 3.64 5.32 14.13
C THR A 84 4.52 5.42 12.88
N LYS A 85 4.08 4.84 11.76
CA LYS A 85 4.88 4.67 10.53
C LYS A 85 6.19 3.90 10.74
N LYS A 86 6.29 3.14 11.83
CA LYS A 86 7.44 2.30 12.18
C LYS A 86 6.95 0.89 12.55
N PRO A 87 7.61 -0.16 12.05
CA PRO A 87 8.78 -0.14 11.16
C PRO A 87 8.47 0.13 9.68
N VAL A 88 7.19 0.22 9.28
CA VAL A 88 6.80 0.36 7.87
C VAL A 88 6.31 1.78 7.56
N HIS A 89 7.10 2.57 6.82
CA HIS A 89 6.70 3.91 6.41
C HIS A 89 5.90 3.89 5.09
N PRO A 90 4.76 4.60 4.99
CA PRO A 90 3.90 4.55 3.80
C PRO A 90 4.58 5.06 2.54
N ASN A 91 5.42 6.10 2.65
CA ASN A 91 6.13 6.62 1.48
C ASN A 91 7.42 5.82 1.21
N ASP A 92 8.34 5.87 2.18
CA ASP A 92 9.69 5.31 2.05
C ASP A 92 9.74 3.80 1.81
N HIS A 93 8.73 3.03 2.25
CA HIS A 93 8.70 1.58 2.06
C HIS A 93 7.56 1.14 1.11
N VAL A 94 6.30 1.49 1.38
CA VAL A 94 5.16 1.02 0.56
C VAL A 94 5.10 1.71 -0.80
N ASN A 95 5.50 2.99 -0.86
CA ASN A 95 5.58 3.76 -2.11
C ASN A 95 7.00 3.85 -2.68
N MET A 96 7.93 2.99 -2.21
CA MET A 96 9.31 2.97 -2.68
C MET A 96 9.36 2.75 -4.20
N SER A 97 10.17 3.55 -4.89
CA SER A 97 10.37 3.48 -6.35
C SER A 97 9.12 3.80 -7.19
N ALA A 98 8.09 4.44 -6.62
CA ALA A 98 6.83 4.72 -7.30
C ALA A 98 6.39 6.19 -7.16
N SER A 99 5.57 6.65 -8.10
CA SER A 99 4.86 7.93 -8.06
C SER A 99 3.34 7.69 -8.04
N SER A 100 2.52 8.68 -7.68
CA SER A 100 1.08 8.55 -7.97
C SER A 100 0.80 8.57 -9.48
N ASN A 101 1.68 9.22 -10.25
CA ASN A 101 1.47 9.50 -11.66
C ASN A 101 1.67 8.27 -12.55
N ASP A 102 2.40 7.26 -12.08
CA ASP A 102 2.54 5.94 -12.71
C ASP A 102 1.75 4.86 -11.97
N SER A 103 1.60 4.95 -10.64
CA SER A 103 0.87 3.96 -9.85
C SER A 103 -0.64 3.95 -10.12
N PHE A 104 -1.29 5.11 -10.15
CA PHE A 104 -2.75 5.16 -10.36
C PHE A 104 -3.21 4.69 -11.75
N PRO A 105 -2.49 4.98 -12.86
CA PRO A 105 -2.87 4.45 -14.18
C PRO A 105 -2.50 2.98 -14.44
N THR A 106 -1.67 2.35 -13.59
CA THR A 106 -1.30 0.93 -13.69
C THR A 106 -2.41 0.03 -13.16
#